data_AF-A0A0J9SUR6-F1
#
_entry.id   AF-A0A0J9SUR6-F1
#
_cell.length_a   1.000
_cell.length_b   1.000
_cell.length_c   1.000
_cell.angle_alpha   90.00
_cell.angle_beta   90.00
_cell.angle_gamma   90.00
#
_symmetry.space_group_name_H-M   'P 1'
#
loop_
_entity.id
_entity.type
_entity.pdbx_description
1 polymer ?
#
loop_
_entity_poly.entity_id
_entity_poly.type
_entity_poly.pdbx_seq_one_letter_code
_entity_poly.pdbx_strand_id
1 'polypeptide(L)'
;MHRYFRAYFAAVLSNSGGSDSGGGSAAGCPPWGHELAKIILRKLACPDILGILNKESIKELLKGVSHSVRCNASLLILLREEFLEILKNESSLYYHLVSEKVLQMVAQNMKRMDITCENIESYYVTLHSFFCGGDYTQVKFWVSLIHAFTSIAIYCQDFAESVLRVYAAFLSRSDVTLMLKHIVSEHVGMIKNVSYVKGGFFP
;
A
#
# COMPACT_ATOMS: atom_id res chain seq x y z
N MET A 1 -5.09 -3.28 28.18
CA MET A 1 -4.06 -3.99 27.38
C MET A 1 -3.32 -3.11 26.35
N HIS A 2 -3.75 -1.87 26.05
CA HIS A 2 -3.20 -1.01 24.98
C HIS A 2 -1.89 -0.26 25.32
N ARG A 3 -1.61 0.01 26.61
CA ARG A 3 -0.38 0.72 27.02
C ARG A 3 0.88 -0.13 26.86
N TYR A 4 0.80 -1.43 27.12
CA TYR A 4 1.95 -2.33 27.03
C TYR A 4 2.35 -2.61 25.59
N PHE A 5 1.41 -2.82 24.68
CA PHE A 5 1.73 -2.92 23.26
C PHE A 5 2.29 -1.62 22.70
N ARG A 6 1.69 -0.47 23.03
CA ARG A 6 2.21 0.83 22.60
C ARG A 6 3.61 1.10 23.17
N ALA A 7 3.85 0.78 24.44
CA ALA A 7 5.17 0.92 25.06
C ALA A 7 6.19 -0.06 24.49
N TYR A 8 5.79 -1.31 24.24
CA TYR A 8 6.62 -2.32 23.59
C TYR A 8 7.01 -1.89 22.17
N PHE A 9 6.05 -1.51 21.33
CA PHE A 9 6.33 -1.04 19.98
C PHE A 9 7.05 0.31 19.97
N ALA A 10 6.73 1.24 20.88
CA ALA A 10 7.49 2.48 20.99
C ALA A 10 8.93 2.20 21.41
N ALA A 11 9.18 1.42 22.46
CA ALA A 11 10.53 1.08 22.92
C ALA A 11 11.33 0.31 21.86
N VAL A 12 10.68 -0.62 21.17
CA VAL A 12 11.29 -1.37 20.07
C VAL A 12 11.62 -0.39 18.92
N LEU A 13 10.68 0.43 18.44
CA LEU A 13 10.89 1.37 17.33
C LEU A 13 11.78 2.59 17.67
N SER A 14 11.94 2.96 18.94
CA SER A 14 12.73 4.13 19.39
C SER A 14 14.12 3.80 19.91
N ASN A 15 14.53 2.52 19.91
CA ASN A 15 15.90 2.12 20.27
C ASN A 15 16.90 2.36 19.13
N SER A 16 16.89 3.58 18.58
CA SER A 16 17.85 4.13 17.62
C SER A 16 18.90 5.01 18.32
N GLY A 17 19.17 4.78 19.60
CA GLY A 17 20.12 5.60 20.37
C GLY A 17 20.86 4.80 21.43
N GLY A 18 22.10 4.41 21.13
CA GLY A 18 23.06 3.94 22.12
C GLY A 18 24.30 3.24 21.55
N SER A 19 25.39 4.02 21.40
CA SER A 19 26.82 3.64 21.29
C SER A 19 27.26 2.89 20.00
N ASP A 20 28.29 3.26 19.22
CA ASP A 20 29.32 4.30 19.32
C ASP A 20 29.97 4.56 17.93
N SER A 21 30.55 5.75 17.77
CA SER A 21 31.58 6.16 16.79
C SER A 21 31.22 6.42 15.31
N GLY A 22 31.19 7.72 14.95
CA GLY A 22 31.83 8.26 13.76
C GLY A 22 31.11 8.16 12.40
N GLY A 23 30.75 9.31 11.84
CA GLY A 23 30.57 9.51 10.39
C GLY A 23 29.15 9.33 9.89
N GLY A 24 28.58 10.40 9.32
CA GLY A 24 27.19 10.43 8.89
C GLY A 24 26.87 9.49 7.72
N SER A 25 25.70 8.86 7.76
CA SER A 25 24.78 8.66 6.63
C SER A 25 23.57 7.87 7.14
N ALA A 26 22.36 8.26 6.69
CA ALA A 26 21.07 7.56 6.82
C ALA A 26 20.73 6.94 8.19
N ALA A 27 19.71 7.49 8.87
CA ALA A 27 19.03 6.82 9.98
C ALA A 27 18.43 5.48 9.49
N GLY A 28 19.22 4.41 9.53
CA GLY A 28 18.86 3.09 9.08
C GLY A 28 17.82 2.47 10.02
N CYS A 29 16.78 1.88 9.44
CA CYS A 29 15.89 1.00 10.20
C CYS A 29 16.75 -0.10 10.85
N PRO A 30 16.57 -0.39 12.15
CA PRO A 30 17.31 -1.46 12.80
C PRO A 30 17.10 -2.80 12.08
N PRO A 31 18.10 -3.69 12.06
CA PRO A 31 18.06 -4.93 11.29
C PRO A 31 16.90 -5.86 11.69
N TRP A 32 16.35 -5.76 12.90
CA TRP A 32 15.16 -6.53 13.30
C TRP A 32 13.83 -5.91 12.85
N GLY A 33 13.84 -4.68 12.33
CA GLY A 33 12.63 -3.92 11.96
C GLY A 33 11.83 -4.57 10.84
N HIS A 34 12.49 -5.26 9.90
CA HIS A 34 11.82 -6.00 8.84
C HIS A 34 11.15 -7.29 9.36
N GLU A 35 11.83 -8.03 10.24
CA GLU A 35 11.27 -9.23 10.88
C GLU A 35 10.04 -8.89 11.72
N LEU A 36 10.09 -7.78 12.45
CA LEU A 36 8.93 -7.33 13.23
C LEU A 36 7.76 -6.95 12.31
N ALA A 37 8.01 -6.20 11.23
CA ALA A 37 6.98 -5.85 10.26
C ALA A 37 6.34 -7.11 9.65
N LYS A 38 7.17 -8.09 9.27
CA LYS A 38 6.72 -9.39 8.75
C LYS A 38 5.82 -10.13 9.73
N ILE A 39 6.22 -10.23 11.00
CA ILE A 39 5.40 -10.86 12.05
C ILE A 39 4.06 -10.15 12.18
N ILE A 40 4.06 -8.81 12.25
CA ILE A 40 2.81 -8.04 12.37
C ILE A 40 1.91 -8.28 11.15
N LEU A 41 2.45 -8.24 9.93
CA LEU A 41 1.67 -8.46 8.72
C LEU A 41 1.04 -9.86 8.71
N ARG A 42 1.79 -10.91 9.05
CA ARG A 42 1.24 -12.27 9.17
C ARG A 42 0.14 -12.39 10.22
N LYS A 43 0.27 -11.69 11.34
CA LYS A 43 -0.78 -11.64 12.36
C LYS A 43 -2.03 -10.90 11.87
N LEU A 44 -1.84 -9.82 11.11
CA LEU A 44 -2.92 -9.06 10.48
C LEU A 44 -3.55 -9.80 9.28
N ALA A 45 -2.89 -10.81 8.72
CA ALA A 45 -3.45 -11.69 7.70
C ALA A 45 -4.28 -12.85 8.29
N CYS A 46 -4.24 -13.08 9.60
CA CYS A 46 -4.98 -14.17 10.26
C CYS A 46 -6.34 -13.69 10.77
N PRO A 47 -7.48 -14.20 10.24
CA PRO A 47 -8.82 -13.80 10.67
C PRO A 47 -9.07 -14.03 12.17
N ASP A 48 -8.60 -15.14 12.73
CA ASP A 48 -8.79 -15.48 14.14
C ASP A 48 -8.13 -14.45 15.06
N ILE A 49 -6.92 -14.03 14.71
CA ILE A 49 -6.18 -13.02 15.49
C ILE A 49 -6.86 -11.66 15.36
N LEU A 50 -7.29 -11.29 14.15
CA LEU A 50 -8.04 -10.05 13.94
C LEU A 50 -9.35 -10.02 14.71
N GLY A 51 -10.04 -11.14 14.85
CA GLY A 51 -11.26 -11.26 15.65
C GLY A 51 -11.04 -11.03 17.15
N ILE A 52 -9.85 -11.31 17.66
CA ILE A 52 -9.47 -11.09 19.06
C ILE A 52 -9.02 -9.63 19.31
N LEU A 53 -8.43 -8.99 18.32
CA LEU A 53 -7.93 -7.62 18.44
C LEU A 53 -9.05 -6.59 18.28
N ASN A 54 -9.04 -5.56 19.14
CA ASN A 54 -9.90 -4.40 18.91
C ASN A 54 -9.36 -3.51 17.78
N LYS A 55 -10.27 -2.72 17.21
CA LYS A 55 -10.02 -1.80 16.10
C LYS A 55 -8.85 -0.84 16.35
N GLU A 56 -8.72 -0.31 17.56
CA GLU A 56 -7.67 0.63 17.96
C GLU A 56 -6.29 -0.03 17.94
N SER A 57 -6.20 -1.27 18.42
CA SER A 57 -4.96 -2.05 18.40
C SER A 57 -4.51 -2.35 16.97
N ILE A 58 -5.46 -2.73 16.10
CA ILE A 58 -5.19 -2.94 14.66
C ILE A 58 -4.65 -1.66 14.02
N LYS A 59 -5.25 -0.50 14.30
CA LYS A 59 -4.79 0.79 13.77
C LYS A 59 -3.37 1.12 14.22
N GLU A 60 -3.02 0.89 15.49
CA GLU A 60 -1.66 1.14 15.98
C GLU A 60 -0.64 0.18 15.37
N LEU A 61 -0.97 -1.10 15.20
CA LEU A 61 -0.12 -2.06 14.49
C LEU A 61 0.15 -1.61 13.06
N LEU A 62 -0.90 -1.23 12.32
CA LEU A 62 -0.80 -0.72 10.96
C LEU A 62 -0.01 0.59 10.88
N LYS A 63 -0.11 1.46 11.90
CA LYS A 63 0.68 2.68 11.99
C LYS A 63 2.17 2.37 12.17
N GLY A 64 2.50 1.37 12.98
CA GLY A 64 3.86 0.87 13.13
C GLY A 64 4.44 0.36 11.80
N VAL A 65 3.72 -0.53 11.11
CA VAL A 65 4.11 -1.03 9.78
C VAL A 65 4.27 0.13 8.78
N SER A 66 3.30 1.05 8.74
CA SER A 66 3.34 2.22 7.86
C SER A 66 4.55 3.10 8.13
N HIS A 67 4.96 3.25 9.40
CA HIS A 67 6.18 3.96 9.74
C HIS A 67 7.43 3.24 9.22
N SER A 68 7.53 1.92 9.43
CA SER A 68 8.65 1.12 8.94
C SER A 68 8.79 1.19 7.41
N VAL A 69 7.68 1.03 6.68
CA VAL A 69 7.67 1.16 5.21
C VAL A 69 8.08 2.56 4.75
N ARG A 70 7.65 3.60 5.47
CA ARG A 70 8.04 4.99 5.13
C ARG A 70 9.54 5.24 5.31
N CYS A 71 10.14 4.61 6.33
CA CYS A 71 11.58 4.68 6.58
C CYS A 71 12.39 3.80 5.63
N ASN A 72 11.83 2.67 5.20
CA ASN A 72 12.43 1.77 4.22
C ASN A 72 11.39 1.24 3.23
N ALA A 73 11.27 1.89 2.08
CA ALA A 73 10.25 1.56 1.08
C ALA A 73 10.46 0.17 0.46
N SER A 74 11.69 -0.34 0.42
CA SER A 74 12.00 -1.69 -0.09
C SER A 74 11.27 -2.81 0.66
N LEU A 75 10.77 -2.55 1.88
CA LEU A 75 9.95 -3.49 2.63
C LEU A 75 8.68 -3.92 1.88
N LEU A 76 8.12 -3.06 1.03
CA LEU A 76 6.95 -3.43 0.23
C LEU A 76 7.29 -4.45 -0.87
N ILE A 77 8.56 -4.54 -1.28
CA ILE A 77 9.08 -5.56 -2.18
C ILE A 77 9.50 -6.81 -1.39
N LEU A 78 10.27 -6.62 -0.30
CA LEU A 78 10.80 -7.72 0.52
C LEU A 78 9.69 -8.54 1.20
N LEU A 79 8.61 -7.90 1.66
CA LEU A 79 7.49 -8.53 2.36
C LEU A 79 6.23 -8.59 1.46
N ARG A 80 6.44 -8.62 0.15
CA ARG A 80 5.39 -8.55 -0.86
C ARG A 80 4.31 -9.61 -0.65
N GLU A 81 4.72 -10.85 -0.36
CA GLU A 81 3.78 -11.94 -0.12
C GLU A 81 2.86 -11.65 1.07
N GLU A 82 3.41 -11.20 2.20
CA GLU A 82 2.62 -10.85 3.37
C GLU A 82 1.64 -9.69 3.12
N PHE A 83 2.05 -8.67 2.36
CA PHE A 83 1.13 -7.57 1.99
C PHE A 83 0.01 -8.05 1.06
N LEU A 84 0.31 -8.95 0.12
CA LEU A 84 -0.69 -9.50 -0.78
C LEU A 84 -1.67 -10.43 -0.08
N GLU A 85 -1.22 -11.23 0.89
CA GLU A 85 -2.10 -12.05 1.73
C GLU A 85 -3.12 -11.20 2.47
N ILE A 86 -2.70 -10.08 3.05
CA ILE A 86 -3.61 -9.13 3.70
C ILE A 86 -4.64 -8.60 2.72
N LEU A 87 -4.21 -8.16 1.54
CA LEU A 87 -5.10 -7.63 0.50
C LEU A 87 -6.10 -8.69 0.01
N LYS A 88 -5.76 -9.97 0.03
CA LYS A 88 -6.64 -11.05 -0.41
C LYS A 88 -7.55 -11.60 0.70
N ASN A 89 -7.34 -11.20 1.96
CA ASN A 89 -8.09 -11.73 3.08
C ASN A 89 -9.45 -11.02 3.27
N GLU A 90 -10.37 -11.27 2.34
CA GLU A 90 -11.73 -10.71 2.36
C GLU A 90 -12.60 -11.23 3.52
N SER A 91 -12.22 -12.35 4.13
CA SER A 91 -12.98 -13.00 5.21
C SER A 91 -12.94 -12.27 6.56
N SER A 92 -12.08 -11.25 6.68
CA SER A 92 -11.89 -10.50 7.92
C SER A 92 -12.95 -9.40 8.11
N LEU A 93 -13.52 -9.29 9.32
CA LEU A 93 -14.35 -8.14 9.73
C LEU A 93 -13.65 -6.79 9.51
N TYR A 94 -12.33 -6.77 9.61
CA TYR A 94 -11.51 -5.56 9.46
C TYR A 94 -10.88 -5.43 8.08
N TYR A 95 -11.26 -6.26 7.11
CA TYR A 95 -10.69 -6.31 5.76
C TYR A 95 -10.50 -4.93 5.15
N HIS A 96 -11.57 -4.15 4.98
CA HIS A 96 -11.46 -2.83 4.34
C HIS A 96 -10.56 -1.85 5.10
N LEU A 97 -10.52 -1.91 6.44
CA LEU A 97 -9.65 -1.05 7.24
C LEU A 97 -8.17 -1.39 7.01
N VAL A 98 -7.83 -2.68 7.05
CA VAL A 98 -6.46 -3.15 6.91
C VAL A 98 -6.00 -2.94 5.46
N SER A 99 -6.82 -3.34 4.49
CA SER A 99 -6.51 -3.21 3.06
C SER A 99 -6.43 -1.76 2.62
N GLU A 100 -7.33 -0.86 3.07
CA GLU A 100 -7.21 0.59 2.84
C GLU A 100 -5.81 1.07 3.25
N LYS A 101 -5.33 0.63 4.42
CA LYS A 101 -4.06 1.10 4.95
C LYS A 101 -2.87 0.54 4.18
N VAL A 102 -2.93 -0.72 3.73
CA VAL A 102 -1.91 -1.30 2.84
C VAL A 102 -1.85 -0.57 1.50
N LEU A 103 -3.00 -0.30 0.89
CA LEU A 103 -3.09 0.45 -0.37
C LEU A 103 -2.48 1.86 -0.24
N GLN A 104 -2.73 2.55 0.87
CA GLN A 104 -2.08 3.83 1.17
C GLN A 104 -0.55 3.71 1.27
N MET A 105 -0.03 2.66 1.91
CA MET A 105 1.41 2.42 1.99
C MET A 105 2.03 2.23 0.60
N VAL A 106 1.38 1.44 -0.26
CA VAL A 106 1.80 1.22 -1.65
C VAL A 106 1.81 2.55 -2.42
N ALA A 107 0.70 3.29 -2.40
CA ALA A 107 0.57 4.56 -3.14
C ALA A 107 1.63 5.59 -2.74
N GLN A 108 1.87 5.75 -1.43
CA GLN A 108 2.74 6.81 -0.91
C GLN A 108 4.24 6.53 -1.07
N ASN A 109 4.63 5.26 -1.16
CA ASN A 109 6.03 4.88 -1.14
C ASN A 109 6.56 4.39 -2.49
N MET A 110 5.69 4.14 -3.48
CA MET A 110 6.07 3.63 -4.81
C MET A 110 7.28 4.38 -5.42
N LYS A 111 7.25 5.72 -5.42
CA LYS A 111 8.34 6.57 -5.95
C LYS A 111 9.72 6.23 -5.38
N ARG A 112 9.78 5.72 -4.14
CA ARG A 112 11.01 5.54 -3.35
C ARG A 112 11.60 4.13 -3.47
N MET A 113 10.93 3.22 -4.15
CA MET A 113 11.27 1.78 -4.11
C MET A 113 12.27 1.31 -5.17
N ASP A 114 12.69 2.17 -6.11
CA ASP A 114 13.52 1.79 -7.28
C ASP A 114 13.04 0.46 -7.92
N ILE A 115 11.92 0.55 -8.64
CA ILE A 115 11.06 -0.62 -8.92
C ILE A 115 11.22 -1.08 -10.36
N THR A 116 11.37 -2.39 -10.55
CA THR A 116 11.23 -3.07 -11.85
C THR A 116 9.80 -3.61 -12.03
N CYS A 117 9.40 -3.90 -13.26
CA CYS A 117 8.09 -4.49 -13.55
C CYS A 117 7.87 -5.80 -12.77
N GLU A 118 8.87 -6.69 -12.74
CA GLU A 118 8.83 -7.95 -11.98
C GLU A 118 8.62 -7.75 -10.47
N ASN A 119 9.15 -6.65 -9.91
CA ASN A 119 8.99 -6.36 -8.49
C ASN A 119 7.53 -6.02 -8.13
N ILE A 120 6.78 -5.40 -9.05
CA ILE A 120 5.44 -4.84 -8.78
C ILE A 120 4.28 -5.55 -9.48
N GLU A 121 4.57 -6.46 -10.41
CA GLU A 121 3.55 -7.17 -11.20
C GLU A 121 2.47 -7.82 -10.32
N SER A 122 2.86 -8.51 -9.24
CA SER A 122 1.90 -9.17 -8.35
C SER A 122 0.98 -8.19 -7.63
N TYR A 123 1.46 -6.98 -7.30
CA TYR A 123 0.61 -5.90 -6.81
C TYR A 123 -0.33 -5.44 -7.92
N TYR A 124 0.17 -5.18 -9.13
CA TYR A 124 -0.65 -4.79 -10.27
C TYR A 124 -1.80 -5.79 -10.51
N VAL A 125 -1.51 -7.08 -10.60
CA VAL A 125 -2.51 -8.14 -10.82
C VAL A 125 -3.55 -8.15 -9.70
N THR A 126 -3.11 -8.03 -8.45
CA THR A 126 -4.02 -8.01 -7.30
C THR A 126 -4.92 -6.77 -7.33
N LEU A 127 -4.38 -5.58 -7.56
CA LEU A 127 -5.17 -4.35 -7.65
C LEU A 127 -6.13 -4.38 -8.84
N HIS A 128 -5.70 -4.92 -9.99
CA HIS A 128 -6.56 -5.12 -11.15
C HIS A 128 -7.77 -6.00 -10.81
N SER A 129 -7.56 -7.09 -10.06
CA SER A 129 -8.66 -7.98 -9.65
C SER A 129 -9.73 -7.26 -8.82
N PHE A 130 -9.34 -6.30 -7.96
CA PHE A 130 -10.32 -5.50 -7.21
C PHE A 130 -11.16 -4.59 -8.11
N PHE A 131 -10.58 -4.02 -9.17
CA PHE A 131 -11.35 -3.27 -10.17
C PHE A 131 -12.38 -4.14 -10.89
N CYS A 132 -12.16 -5.45 -10.98
CA CYS A 132 -13.13 -6.40 -11.52
C CYS A 132 -14.24 -6.78 -10.52
N GLY A 133 -13.95 -6.80 -9.22
CA GLY A 133 -14.84 -7.32 -8.17
C GLY A 133 -16.12 -6.52 -7.89
N GLY A 134 -16.13 -5.20 -8.12
CA GLY A 134 -17.37 -4.43 -8.27
C GLY A 134 -18.16 -4.02 -7.00
N ASP A 135 -17.62 -4.11 -5.78
CA ASP A 135 -18.30 -3.60 -4.58
C ASP A 135 -17.89 -2.16 -4.24
N TYR A 136 -18.70 -1.16 -4.62
CA TYR A 136 -18.42 0.27 -4.44
C TYR A 136 -18.86 0.89 -3.11
N THR A 137 -19.35 0.08 -2.17
CA THR A 137 -19.90 0.60 -0.90
C THR A 137 -18.81 1.24 -0.02
N GLN A 138 -17.57 0.78 -0.14
CA GLN A 138 -16.43 1.22 0.67
C GLN A 138 -15.60 2.28 -0.03
N VAL A 139 -16.12 3.50 -0.10
CA VAL A 139 -15.49 4.63 -0.81
C VAL A 139 -14.02 4.83 -0.46
N LYS A 140 -13.64 4.80 0.82
CA LYS A 140 -12.24 5.05 1.25
C LYS A 140 -11.27 3.99 0.74
N PHE A 141 -11.72 2.75 0.69
CA PHE A 141 -10.97 1.65 0.10
C PHE A 141 -10.76 1.90 -1.39
N TRP A 142 -11.81 2.26 -2.13
CA TRP A 142 -11.71 2.57 -3.57
C TRP A 142 -10.79 3.73 -3.88
N VAL A 143 -10.88 4.82 -3.12
CA VAL A 143 -9.97 5.96 -3.28
C VAL A 143 -8.53 5.51 -3.07
N SER A 144 -8.26 4.72 -2.03
CA SER A 144 -6.90 4.20 -1.76
C SER A 144 -6.43 3.25 -2.87
N LEU A 145 -7.32 2.43 -3.43
CA LEU A 145 -7.06 1.54 -4.56
C LEU A 145 -6.69 2.33 -5.82
N ILE A 146 -7.48 3.34 -6.18
CA ILE A 146 -7.22 4.23 -7.32
C ILE A 146 -5.86 4.93 -7.15
N HIS A 147 -5.55 5.45 -5.96
CA HIS A 147 -4.24 6.05 -5.69
C HIS A 147 -3.10 5.04 -5.90
N ALA A 148 -3.20 3.85 -5.30
CA ALA A 148 -2.16 2.83 -5.41
C ALA A 148 -1.95 2.39 -6.86
N PHE A 149 -3.02 2.14 -7.60
CA PHE A 149 -2.97 1.69 -8.99
C PHE A 149 -2.43 2.77 -9.92
N THR A 150 -2.78 4.04 -9.67
CA THR A 150 -2.20 5.19 -10.38
C THR A 150 -0.72 5.36 -10.09
N SER A 151 -0.30 5.17 -8.84
CA SER A 151 1.12 5.23 -8.48
C SER A 151 1.93 4.15 -9.22
N ILE A 152 1.38 2.93 -9.40
CA ILE A 152 2.02 1.91 -10.24
C ILE A 152 2.21 2.47 -11.66
N ALA A 153 1.16 2.97 -12.31
CA ALA A 153 1.24 3.51 -13.67
C ALA A 153 2.24 4.67 -13.84
N ILE A 154 2.34 5.56 -12.85
CA ILE A 154 3.22 6.74 -12.91
C ILE A 154 4.70 6.35 -12.78
N TYR A 155 4.99 5.39 -11.90
CA TYR A 155 6.36 5.02 -11.55
C TYR A 155 6.88 3.77 -12.27
N CYS A 156 5.99 2.98 -12.87
CA CYS A 156 6.31 1.84 -13.71
C CYS A 156 5.51 1.98 -15.03
N GLN A 157 6.13 2.59 -16.04
CA GLN A 157 5.44 3.04 -17.26
C GLN A 157 4.87 1.89 -18.09
N ASP A 158 5.45 0.70 -18.00
CA ASP A 158 4.97 -0.51 -18.70
C ASP A 158 3.51 -0.86 -18.33
N PHE A 159 3.05 -0.44 -17.13
CA PHE A 159 1.67 -0.62 -16.71
C PHE A 159 0.75 0.57 -17.04
N ALA A 160 1.28 1.71 -17.51
CA ALA A 160 0.50 2.94 -17.67
C ALA A 160 -0.68 2.77 -18.64
N GLU A 161 -0.43 2.18 -19.81
CA GLU A 161 -1.47 1.94 -20.81
C GLU A 161 -2.53 0.96 -20.29
N SER A 162 -2.10 -0.14 -19.67
CA SER A 162 -2.99 -1.14 -19.09
C SER A 162 -3.87 -0.54 -17.98
N VAL A 163 -3.33 0.31 -17.11
CA VAL A 163 -4.11 1.03 -16.09
C VAL A 163 -5.10 2.00 -16.74
N LEU A 164 -4.71 2.73 -17.79
CA LEU A 164 -5.62 3.62 -18.52
C LEU A 164 -6.80 2.86 -19.14
N ARG A 165 -6.58 1.66 -19.68
CA ARG A 165 -7.67 0.81 -20.18
C ARG A 165 -8.62 0.37 -19.07
N VAL A 166 -8.10 -0.02 -17.90
CA VAL A 166 -8.92 -0.36 -16.73
C VAL A 166 -9.78 0.83 -16.30
N TYR A 167 -9.20 2.03 -16.24
CA TYR A 167 -9.93 3.24 -15.91
C TYR A 167 -11.00 3.61 -16.95
N ALA A 168 -10.71 3.44 -18.25
CA ALA A 168 -11.71 3.65 -19.29
C ALA A 168 -12.90 2.69 -19.12
N ALA A 169 -12.63 1.39 -18.89
CA ALA A 169 -13.67 0.42 -18.59
C ALA A 169 -14.47 0.79 -17.34
N PHE A 170 -13.79 1.17 -16.25
CA PHE A 170 -14.40 1.61 -15.00
C PHE A 170 -15.33 2.83 -15.18
N LEU A 171 -14.94 3.82 -15.98
CA LEU A 171 -15.76 5.02 -16.24
C LEU A 171 -17.04 4.69 -17.03
N SER A 172 -17.00 3.67 -17.89
CA SER A 172 -18.15 3.24 -18.69
C SER A 172 -19.22 2.50 -17.88
N ARG A 173 -18.88 1.98 -16.71
CA ARG A 173 -19.78 1.21 -15.85
C ARG A 173 -20.92 2.05 -15.27
N SER A 174 -22.15 1.56 -15.34
CA SER A 174 -23.34 2.28 -14.85
C SER A 174 -23.53 2.19 -13.33
N ASP A 175 -22.98 1.15 -12.69
CA ASP A 175 -23.10 0.83 -11.27
C ASP A 175 -22.10 1.61 -10.37
N VAL A 176 -21.18 2.36 -10.98
CA VAL A 176 -20.18 3.17 -10.27
C VAL A 176 -20.72 4.57 -9.95
N THR A 177 -20.51 5.02 -8.71
CA THR A 177 -20.90 6.38 -8.29
C THR A 177 -20.18 7.48 -9.08
N LEU A 178 -20.88 8.59 -9.33
CA LEU A 178 -20.31 9.76 -10.02
C LEU A 178 -19.04 10.29 -9.35
N MET A 179 -18.98 10.25 -8.02
CA MET A 179 -17.81 10.67 -7.26
C MET A 179 -16.57 9.83 -7.59
N LEU A 180 -16.69 8.49 -7.60
CA LEU A 180 -15.55 7.63 -7.96
C LEU A 180 -15.13 7.83 -9.42
N LYS A 181 -16.09 8.04 -10.33
CA LYS A 181 -15.78 8.35 -11.74
C LYS A 181 -15.02 9.67 -11.88
N HIS A 182 -15.39 10.69 -11.11
CA HIS A 182 -14.67 11.96 -11.14
C HIS A 182 -13.21 11.78 -10.70
N ILE A 183 -12.99 11.09 -9.57
CA ILE A 183 -11.64 10.79 -9.07
C ILE A 183 -10.82 10.01 -10.11
N VAL A 184 -11.39 8.97 -10.72
CA VAL A 184 -10.69 8.21 -11.78
C VAL A 184 -10.35 9.10 -12.97
N SER A 185 -11.23 10.02 -13.37
CA SER A 185 -10.97 10.95 -14.47
C SER A 185 -9.79 11.89 -14.19
N GLU A 186 -9.68 12.42 -12.96
CA GLU A 186 -8.52 13.21 -12.55
C GLU A 186 -7.22 12.38 -12.62
N HIS A 187 -7.28 11.14 -12.13
CA HIS A 187 -6.16 10.21 -12.13
C HIS A 187 -5.70 9.79 -13.54
N VAL A 188 -6.64 9.65 -14.50
CA VAL A 188 -6.30 9.49 -15.93
C VAL A 188 -5.46 10.67 -16.43
N GLY A 189 -5.86 11.89 -16.07
CA GLY A 189 -5.11 13.10 -16.41
C GLY A 189 -3.68 13.08 -15.85
N MET A 190 -3.52 12.66 -14.59
CA MET A 190 -2.19 12.53 -13.96
C MET A 190 -1.27 11.55 -14.70
N ILE A 191 -1.77 10.36 -15.05
CA ILE A 191 -0.99 9.34 -15.77
C ILE A 191 -0.55 9.86 -17.14
N LYS A 192 -1.49 10.46 -17.89
CA LYS A 192 -1.20 11.02 -19.22
C LYS A 192 -0.16 12.13 -19.14
N ASN A 193 -0.32 13.08 -18.22
CA ASN A 193 0.62 14.21 -18.07
C ASN A 193 2.05 13.74 -17.76
N VAL A 194 2.22 12.76 -16.86
CA VAL A 194 3.55 12.21 -16.57
C VAL A 194 4.14 11.49 -17.78
N SER A 195 3.29 10.77 -18.52
CA SER A 195 3.70 10.05 -19.73
C SER A 195 4.20 11.02 -20.81
N TYR A 196 3.50 12.13 -21.04
CA TYR A 196 3.93 13.19 -21.96
C TYR A 196 5.25 13.85 -21.55
N VAL A 197 5.48 14.07 -20.25
CA VAL A 197 6.73 14.69 -19.76
C VAL A 197 7.92 13.74 -19.87
N LYS A 198 7.72 12.43 -19.63
CA LYS A 198 8.79 11.42 -19.69
C LYS A 198 9.07 10.94 -21.11
N GLY A 199 8.06 10.93 -21.97
CA GLY A 199 8.16 10.55 -23.37
C GLY A 199 7.47 11.61 -24.22
N GLY A 200 8.24 12.53 -24.81
CA GLY A 200 7.77 13.43 -25.86
C GLY A 200 7.30 12.72 -27.15
N PHE A 201 6.90 11.46 -27.07
CA PHE A 201 6.32 10.65 -28.13
C PHE A 201 5.50 9.52 -27.48
N PHE A 202 4.19 9.66 -27.50
CA PHE A 202 3.34 8.57 -27.94
C PHE A 202 2.84 8.98 -29.33
N PRO A 203 3.00 8.13 -30.37
CA PRO A 203 2.54 8.46 -31.73
C PRO A 203 1.03 8.73 -31.79
#